data_AF-A0A8T5BCK6-F1
#
_entry.id   AF-A0A8T5BCK6-F1
#
_cell.length_a   1.000
_cell.length_b   1.000
_cell.length_c   1.000
_cell.angle_alpha   90.00
_cell.angle_beta   90.00
_cell.angle_gamma   90.00
#
_symmetry.space_group_name_H-M   'P 1'
#
loop_
_entity.id
_entity.type
_entity.pdbx_description
1 polymer ?
#
loop_
_entity_poly.entity_id
_entity_poly.type
_entity_poly.pdbx_seq_one_letter_code
_entity_poly.pdbx_strand_id
1 'polypeptide(L)'
;ALAPYSPCISNRIKQKLDGFGLKSNLYEVLGGETFDAVKHGNTVYVGNFSNKYVFSMIHNGSVFRDFDQYADLCLYYALNEFFKSHLSEAERYFWRAYNMFDGEGLRDKAFNETGYYANYKLALLLYASKMMGIKLQNYREIENLLWSKQKEDGGITSLSDQHGNPIGSANCETTSLTLLAYQPDTTPQNIPSIIVLLALVALATLITALWRRLKSRRFSQDLQ
;
A
#
# COMPACT_ATOMS: atom_id res chain seq x y z
N ALA A 1 -4.87 -10.84 4.99
CA ALA A 1 -5.95 -10.69 5.99
C ALA A 1 -6.43 -12.02 6.61
N LEU A 2 -7.01 -12.96 5.85
CA LEU A 2 -7.70 -14.14 6.43
C LEU A 2 -6.76 -15.26 6.94
N ALA A 3 -5.58 -15.41 6.36
CA ALA A 3 -4.68 -16.56 6.61
C ALA A 3 -4.38 -16.84 8.09
N PRO A 4 -4.12 -15.84 8.97
CA PRO A 4 -3.86 -16.10 10.39
C PRO A 4 -5.08 -16.65 11.15
N TYR A 5 -6.30 -16.34 10.71
CA TYR A 5 -7.54 -16.68 11.41
C TYR A 5 -8.25 -17.90 10.82
N SER A 6 -8.13 -18.12 9.50
CA SER A 6 -8.70 -19.26 8.81
C SER A 6 -7.78 -19.74 7.68
N PRO A 7 -6.67 -20.41 8.01
CA PRO A 7 -5.65 -20.81 7.05
C PRO A 7 -6.20 -21.78 5.99
N CYS A 8 -7.07 -22.71 6.39
CA CYS A 8 -7.70 -23.66 5.45
C CYS A 8 -8.55 -22.94 4.39
N ILE A 9 -9.43 -22.02 4.80
CA ILE A 9 -10.26 -21.24 3.88
C ILE A 9 -9.37 -20.34 3.02
N SER A 10 -8.39 -19.66 3.62
CA SER A 10 -7.45 -18.81 2.88
C SER A 10 -6.69 -19.60 1.81
N ASN A 11 -6.23 -20.81 2.12
CA ASN A 11 -5.50 -21.66 1.16
C ASN A 11 -6.41 -22.14 0.03
N ARG A 12 -7.66 -22.49 0.33
CA ARG A 12 -8.64 -22.89 -0.69
C ARG A 12 -8.98 -21.72 -1.63
N ILE A 13 -9.10 -20.50 -1.10
CA ILE A 13 -9.31 -19.28 -1.91
C ILE A 13 -8.10 -19.07 -2.82
N LYS A 14 -6.88 -19.10 -2.25
CA LYS A 14 -5.63 -18.94 -3.01
C LYS A 14 -5.52 -19.95 -4.15
N GLN A 15 -5.67 -21.25 -3.86
CA GLN A 15 -5.64 -22.30 -4.90
C GLN A 15 -6.67 -22.09 -6.01
N LYS A 16 -7.85 -21.56 -5.68
CA LYS A 16 -8.86 -21.22 -6.69
C LYS A 16 -8.47 -20.01 -7.53
N LEU A 17 -7.90 -18.96 -6.91
CA LEU A 17 -7.39 -17.80 -7.63
C LEU A 17 -6.21 -18.16 -8.53
N ASP A 18 -5.25 -18.93 -8.02
CA ASP A 18 -4.08 -19.40 -8.76
C ASP A 18 -4.49 -20.24 -9.98
N GLY A 19 -5.54 -21.06 -9.83
CA GLY A 19 -6.11 -21.85 -10.92
C GLY A 19 -6.68 -21.02 -12.07
N PHE A 20 -7.02 -19.74 -11.86
CA PHE A 20 -7.43 -18.84 -12.94
C PHE A 20 -6.24 -18.21 -13.67
N GLY A 21 -5.05 -18.14 -13.05
CA GLY A 21 -3.86 -17.54 -13.64
C GLY A 21 -4.01 -16.04 -13.99
N LEU A 22 -4.97 -15.34 -13.36
CA LEU A 22 -5.25 -13.93 -13.62
C LEU A 22 -4.53 -13.04 -12.61
N LYS A 23 -3.86 -12.00 -13.11
CA LYS A 23 -3.30 -10.91 -12.31
C LYS A 23 -4.00 -9.61 -12.68
N SER A 24 -4.23 -8.77 -11.68
CA SER A 24 -4.81 -7.43 -11.86
C SER A 24 -3.79 -6.47 -12.49
N ASN A 25 -2.49 -6.68 -12.30
CA ASN A 25 -1.42 -5.74 -12.67
C ASN A 25 -1.49 -4.39 -11.95
N LEU A 26 -2.12 -4.35 -10.77
CA LEU A 26 -2.22 -3.14 -9.94
C LEU A 26 -2.22 -3.51 -8.47
N TYR A 27 -3.19 -4.33 -8.04
CA TYR A 27 -3.39 -4.66 -6.63
C TYR A 27 -2.28 -5.52 -6.03
N GLU A 28 -1.50 -6.21 -6.88
CA GLU A 28 -0.34 -6.99 -6.44
C GLU A 28 0.74 -6.12 -5.78
N VAL A 29 0.72 -4.80 -5.99
CA VAL A 29 1.59 -3.85 -5.28
C VAL A 29 1.34 -3.87 -3.77
N LEU A 30 0.14 -4.22 -3.30
CA LEU A 30 -0.14 -4.44 -1.87
C LEU A 30 0.64 -5.64 -1.29
N GLY A 31 1.16 -6.52 -2.15
CA GLY A 31 2.04 -7.62 -1.80
C GLY A 31 3.52 -7.38 -2.14
N GLY A 32 3.88 -6.18 -2.65
CA GLY A 32 5.24 -5.84 -3.05
C GLY A 32 5.58 -6.05 -4.52
N GLU A 33 4.64 -6.51 -5.36
CA GLU A 33 4.90 -6.63 -6.81
C GLU A 33 4.75 -5.27 -7.50
N THR A 34 5.80 -4.83 -8.19
CA THR A 34 5.82 -3.53 -8.88
C THR A 34 5.24 -3.61 -10.29
N PHE A 35 4.78 -2.47 -10.82
CA PHE A 35 4.29 -2.30 -12.18
C PHE A 35 4.97 -1.11 -12.89
N ASP A 36 4.96 -1.11 -14.22
CA ASP A 36 5.64 -0.08 -15.04
C ASP A 36 4.88 1.25 -15.08
N ALA A 37 3.55 1.19 -15.22
CA ALA A 37 2.69 2.36 -15.29
C ALA A 37 1.27 2.03 -14.80
N VAL A 38 0.58 3.03 -14.26
CA VAL A 38 -0.86 2.92 -13.99
C VAL A 38 -1.60 2.86 -15.32
N LYS A 39 -2.39 1.80 -15.52
CA LYS A 39 -3.13 1.54 -16.76
C LYS A 39 -4.62 1.42 -16.47
N HIS A 40 -5.45 1.70 -17.47
CA HIS A 40 -6.89 1.44 -17.37
C HIS A 40 -7.17 -0.06 -17.18
N GLY A 41 -8.15 -0.35 -16.34
CA GLY A 41 -8.67 -1.69 -16.10
C GLY A 41 -9.60 -2.15 -17.22
N ASN A 42 -9.42 -3.39 -17.68
CA ASN A 42 -10.33 -4.10 -18.57
C ASN A 42 -11.04 -5.20 -17.78
N THR A 43 -12.36 -5.25 -17.89
CA THR A 43 -13.15 -6.33 -17.27
C THR A 43 -13.12 -7.56 -18.16
N VAL A 44 -12.64 -8.67 -17.61
CA VAL A 44 -12.54 -9.96 -18.28
C VAL A 44 -13.51 -10.94 -17.65
N TYR A 45 -14.31 -11.60 -18.47
CA TYR A 45 -15.18 -12.68 -18.03
C TYR A 45 -14.36 -13.93 -17.71
N VAL A 46 -14.49 -14.43 -16.48
CA VAL A 46 -13.75 -15.61 -15.97
C VAL A 46 -14.55 -16.89 -16.18
N GLY A 47 -15.86 -16.84 -15.96
CA GLY A 47 -16.71 -18.01 -16.07
C GLY A 47 -18.03 -17.88 -15.32
N ASN A 48 -18.87 -18.91 -15.44
CA ASN A 48 -20.13 -19.04 -14.73
C ASN A 48 -20.02 -20.16 -13.70
N PHE A 49 -20.32 -19.84 -12.44
CA PHE A 49 -20.26 -20.77 -11.32
C PHE A 49 -21.58 -20.73 -10.55
N SER A 50 -22.40 -21.77 -10.69
CA SER A 50 -23.69 -21.89 -9.99
C SER A 50 -24.59 -20.65 -10.18
N ASN A 51 -24.82 -20.27 -11.44
CA ASN A 51 -25.63 -19.11 -11.86
C ASN A 51 -25.05 -17.74 -11.44
N LYS A 52 -23.75 -17.68 -11.17
CA LYS A 52 -23.03 -16.43 -10.92
C LYS A 52 -21.97 -16.23 -11.98
N TYR A 53 -22.01 -15.09 -12.64
CA TYR A 53 -20.95 -14.68 -13.55
C TYR A 53 -19.82 -14.07 -12.75
N VAL A 54 -18.61 -14.57 -12.98
CA VAL A 54 -17.39 -14.07 -12.35
C VAL A 54 -16.61 -13.27 -13.37
N PHE A 55 -16.21 -12.07 -12.95
CA PHE A 55 -15.41 -11.16 -13.74
C PHE A 55 -14.15 -10.78 -12.96
N SER A 56 -13.07 -10.50 -13.69
CA SER A 56 -11.82 -10.00 -13.13
C SER A 56 -11.46 -8.68 -13.82
N MET A 57 -10.86 -7.76 -13.07
CA MET A 57 -10.34 -6.50 -13.61
C MET A 57 -8.84 -6.65 -13.85
N ILE A 58 -8.39 -6.43 -15.08
CA ILE A 58 -6.98 -6.50 -15.47
C ILE A 58 -6.52 -5.13 -15.99
N HIS A 59 -5.52 -4.53 -15.34
CA HIS A 59 -4.95 -3.23 -15.68
C HIS A 59 -3.89 -3.37 -16.77
N ASN A 60 -4.33 -3.70 -17.98
CA ASN A 60 -3.50 -3.85 -19.17
C ASN A 60 -3.92 -2.93 -20.33
N GLY A 61 -4.80 -1.97 -20.07
CA GLY A 61 -5.22 -0.97 -21.05
C GLY A 61 -4.16 0.09 -21.35
N SER A 62 -4.60 1.22 -21.90
CA SER A 62 -3.76 2.40 -22.09
C SER A 62 -3.28 2.97 -20.75
N VAL A 63 -2.18 3.74 -20.79
CA VAL A 63 -1.68 4.48 -19.62
C VAL A 63 -2.74 5.48 -19.16
N PHE A 64 -3.09 5.43 -17.88
CA PHE A 64 -4.06 6.31 -17.25
C PHE A 64 -3.36 7.62 -16.88
N ARG A 65 -3.54 8.67 -17.69
CA ARG A 65 -2.71 9.90 -17.61
C ARG A 65 -2.99 10.79 -16.40
N ASP A 66 -4.24 10.83 -15.94
CA ASP A 66 -4.73 11.63 -14.82
C ASP A 66 -5.00 10.77 -13.57
N PHE A 67 -4.28 9.64 -13.44
CA PHE A 67 -4.37 8.77 -12.26
C PHE A 67 -4.09 9.54 -10.96
N ASP A 68 -3.29 10.60 -11.04
CA ASP A 68 -2.91 11.47 -9.94
C ASP A 68 -4.08 12.33 -9.40
N GLN A 69 -5.25 12.26 -10.01
CA GLN A 69 -6.50 12.85 -9.52
C GLN A 69 -7.34 11.86 -8.68
N TYR A 70 -6.90 10.61 -8.57
CA TYR A 70 -7.55 9.55 -7.78
C TYR A 70 -6.65 9.16 -6.60
N ALA A 71 -7.20 9.19 -5.39
CA ALA A 71 -6.41 9.01 -4.16
C ALA A 71 -5.84 7.59 -4.06
N ASP A 72 -6.62 6.58 -4.42
CA ASP A 72 -6.18 5.19 -4.42
C ASP A 72 -5.09 4.92 -5.45
N LEU A 73 -5.22 5.45 -6.68
CA LEU A 73 -4.18 5.31 -7.70
C LEU A 73 -2.89 6.03 -7.29
N CYS A 74 -2.97 7.19 -6.64
CA CYS A 74 -1.83 7.83 -6.00
C CYS A 74 -1.17 6.91 -4.96
N LEU A 75 -1.95 6.24 -4.10
CA LEU A 75 -1.43 5.37 -3.05
C LEU A 75 -0.81 4.08 -3.60
N TYR A 76 -1.44 3.45 -4.61
CA TYR A 76 -0.86 2.30 -5.31
C TYR A 76 0.45 2.68 -6.00
N TYR A 77 0.51 3.86 -6.64
CA TYR A 77 1.73 4.35 -7.26
C TYR A 77 2.80 4.71 -6.23
N ALA A 78 2.44 5.30 -5.09
CA ALA A 78 3.37 5.57 -4.00
C ALA A 78 4.03 4.29 -3.49
N LEU A 79 3.24 3.23 -3.26
CA LEU A 79 3.77 1.91 -2.90
C LEU A 79 4.67 1.33 -3.98
N ASN A 80 4.29 1.46 -5.25
CA ASN A 80 5.10 1.00 -6.38
C ASN A 80 6.49 1.65 -6.39
N GLU A 81 6.54 2.98 -6.27
CA GLU A 81 7.79 3.72 -6.22
C GLU A 81 8.59 3.42 -4.95
N PHE A 82 7.92 3.18 -3.82
CA PHE A 82 8.55 2.74 -2.58
C PHE A 82 9.27 1.39 -2.77
N PHE A 83 8.61 0.39 -3.37
CA PHE A 83 9.21 -0.91 -3.64
C PHE A 83 10.33 -0.84 -4.69
N LYS A 84 10.31 0.16 -5.58
CA LYS A 84 11.42 0.47 -6.50
C LYS A 84 12.56 1.28 -5.85
N SER A 85 12.47 1.59 -4.56
CA SER A 85 13.41 2.46 -3.83
C SER A 85 13.47 3.91 -4.32
N HIS A 86 12.44 4.39 -5.02
CA HIS A 86 12.28 5.78 -5.45
C HIS A 86 11.55 6.61 -4.38
N LEU A 87 12.21 6.82 -3.24
CA LEU A 87 11.57 7.33 -2.01
C LEU A 87 10.94 8.72 -2.15
N SER A 88 11.63 9.66 -2.82
CA SER A 88 11.10 11.02 -3.06
C SER A 88 9.78 10.99 -3.83
N GLU A 89 9.69 10.10 -4.83
CA GLU A 89 8.53 9.98 -5.70
C GLU A 89 7.39 9.28 -4.97
N ALA A 90 7.73 8.26 -4.19
CA ALA A 90 6.80 7.58 -3.30
C ALA A 90 6.14 8.55 -2.31
N GLU A 91 6.94 9.35 -1.61
CA GLU A 91 6.44 10.38 -0.68
C GLU A 91 5.59 11.42 -1.39
N ARG A 92 6.01 11.88 -2.58
CA ARG A 92 5.24 12.85 -3.38
C ARG A 92 3.82 12.38 -3.65
N TYR A 93 3.64 11.15 -4.10
CA TYR A 93 2.30 10.62 -4.40
C TYR A 93 1.52 10.23 -3.15
N PHE A 94 2.20 9.78 -2.09
CA PHE A 94 1.55 9.56 -0.80
C PHE A 94 0.94 10.86 -0.28
N TRP A 95 1.71 11.95 -0.22
CA TRP A 95 1.22 13.25 0.26
C TRP A 95 0.18 13.85 -0.66
N ARG A 96 0.25 13.58 -1.97
CA ARG A 96 -0.81 13.96 -2.90
C ARG A 96 -2.14 13.31 -2.56
N ALA A 97 -2.16 12.01 -2.27
CA ALA A 97 -3.37 11.33 -1.81
C ALA A 97 -3.83 11.85 -0.45
N TYR A 98 -2.90 11.99 0.51
CA TYR A 98 -3.22 12.51 1.85
C TYR A 98 -3.85 13.91 1.81
N ASN A 99 -3.39 14.79 0.91
CA ASN A 99 -3.96 16.13 0.74
C ASN A 99 -5.38 16.13 0.16
N MET A 100 -5.90 14.99 -0.28
CA MET A 100 -7.31 14.82 -0.64
C MET A 100 -8.18 14.47 0.58
N PHE A 101 -7.58 14.17 1.75
CA PHE A 101 -8.33 13.94 2.97
C PHE A 101 -8.87 15.27 3.51
N ASP A 102 -10.19 15.36 3.68
CA ASP A 102 -10.89 16.57 4.11
C ASP A 102 -11.55 16.47 5.50
N GLY A 103 -11.22 15.41 6.25
CA GLY A 103 -11.83 15.09 7.54
C GLY A 103 -12.90 14.01 7.47
N GLU A 104 -13.61 13.89 6.34
CA GLU A 104 -14.71 12.92 6.16
C GLU A 104 -14.31 11.75 5.25
N GLY A 105 -13.35 11.98 4.36
CA GLY A 105 -12.79 10.94 3.50
C GLY A 105 -11.80 11.50 2.48
N LEU A 106 -11.42 10.70 1.50
CA LEU A 106 -10.54 11.13 0.41
C LEU A 106 -11.39 11.74 -0.71
N ARG A 107 -11.47 13.07 -0.75
CA ARG A 107 -12.19 13.88 -1.75
C ARG A 107 -11.41 13.98 -3.05
N ASP A 108 -11.33 12.86 -3.76
CA ASP A 108 -10.66 12.77 -5.06
C ASP A 108 -11.63 12.99 -6.23
N LYS A 109 -11.16 12.79 -7.47
CA LYS A 109 -12.00 12.98 -8.66
C LYS A 109 -13.25 12.09 -8.64
N ALA A 110 -13.14 10.84 -8.19
CA ALA A 110 -14.30 9.95 -8.10
C ALA A 110 -15.35 10.46 -7.10
N PHE A 111 -14.93 11.07 -5.98
CA PHE A 111 -15.87 11.77 -5.10
C PHE A 111 -16.56 12.92 -5.85
N ASN A 112 -15.82 13.76 -6.57
CA ASN A 112 -16.40 14.92 -7.27
C ASN A 112 -17.43 14.51 -8.33
N GLU A 113 -17.30 13.32 -8.91
CA GLU A 113 -18.22 12.77 -9.90
C GLU A 113 -19.46 12.10 -9.26
N THR A 114 -19.33 11.54 -8.06
CA THR A 114 -20.38 10.68 -7.46
C THR A 114 -21.04 11.25 -6.20
N GLY A 115 -20.37 12.15 -5.50
CA GLY A 115 -20.78 12.69 -4.19
C GLY A 115 -20.51 11.76 -3.01
N TYR A 116 -19.79 10.64 -3.20
CA TYR A 116 -19.58 9.63 -2.18
C TYR A 116 -18.09 9.36 -1.95
N TYR A 117 -17.70 9.19 -0.68
CA TYR A 117 -16.37 8.70 -0.34
C TYR A 117 -16.32 7.19 -0.45
N ALA A 118 -15.22 6.65 -0.98
CA ALA A 118 -14.96 5.22 -0.94
C ALA A 118 -14.11 4.87 0.29
N ASN A 119 -14.68 4.12 1.23
CA ASN A 119 -14.08 3.89 2.55
C ASN A 119 -12.80 3.04 2.48
N TYR A 120 -12.61 2.25 1.42
CA TYR A 120 -11.36 1.50 1.24
C TYR A 120 -10.15 2.43 1.08
N LYS A 121 -10.35 3.68 0.63
CA LYS A 121 -9.27 4.66 0.48
C LYS A 121 -8.68 5.09 1.83
N LEU A 122 -9.49 5.16 2.88
CA LEU A 122 -9.00 5.37 4.25
C LEU A 122 -8.11 4.19 4.70
N ALA A 123 -8.56 2.97 4.46
CA ALA A 123 -7.78 1.77 4.76
C ALA A 123 -6.46 1.73 3.98
N LEU A 124 -6.50 2.08 2.69
CA LEU A 124 -5.32 2.13 1.83
C LEU A 124 -4.31 3.19 2.29
N LEU A 125 -4.80 4.35 2.73
CA LEU A 125 -3.96 5.44 3.25
C LEU A 125 -3.22 5.01 4.51
N LEU A 126 -3.92 4.41 5.47
CA LEU A 126 -3.32 3.89 6.71
C LEU A 126 -2.34 2.73 6.43
N TYR A 127 -2.70 1.83 5.51
CA TYR A 127 -1.82 0.76 5.07
C TYR A 127 -0.53 1.32 4.46
N ALA A 128 -0.63 2.25 3.50
CA ALA A 128 0.52 2.84 2.83
C ALA A 128 1.39 3.65 3.81
N SER A 129 0.79 4.41 4.72
CA SER A 129 1.54 5.18 5.72
C SER A 129 2.36 4.26 6.60
N LYS A 130 1.77 3.13 7.03
CA LYS A 130 2.43 2.13 7.85
C LYS A 130 3.56 1.42 7.07
N MET A 131 3.29 0.97 5.85
CA MET A 131 4.29 0.31 4.99
C MET A 131 5.51 1.19 4.72
N MET A 132 5.28 2.46 4.43
CA MET A 132 6.34 3.42 4.09
C MET A 132 6.99 4.07 5.32
N GLY A 133 6.46 3.84 6.53
CA GLY A 133 6.95 4.47 7.76
C GLY A 133 6.63 5.96 7.88
N ILE A 134 5.63 6.45 7.14
CA ILE A 134 5.20 7.85 7.19
C ILE A 134 4.29 8.08 8.41
N LYS A 135 4.63 9.06 9.23
CA LYS A 135 3.86 9.45 10.40
C LYS A 135 2.80 10.49 10.02
N LEU A 136 1.53 10.10 10.09
CA LEU A 136 0.40 11.02 9.94
C LEU A 136 0.05 11.64 11.29
N GLN A 137 -0.08 12.97 11.35
CA GLN A 137 -0.45 13.66 12.60
C GLN A 137 -1.85 13.26 13.09
N ASN A 138 -2.77 13.07 12.14
CA ASN A 138 -4.16 12.67 12.37
C ASN A 138 -4.38 11.16 12.14
N TYR A 139 -3.35 10.31 12.26
CA TYR A 139 -3.47 8.85 12.04
C TYR A 139 -4.66 8.25 12.79
N ARG A 140 -4.78 8.58 14.09
CA ARG A 140 -5.83 8.03 14.96
C ARG A 140 -7.23 8.53 14.60
N GLU A 141 -7.34 9.73 14.05
CA GLU A 141 -8.60 10.28 13.56
C GLU A 141 -9.08 9.53 12.31
N ILE A 142 -8.18 9.34 11.33
CA ILE A 142 -8.44 8.56 10.13
C ILE A 142 -8.79 7.10 10.48
N GLU A 143 -8.08 6.52 11.45
CA GLU A 143 -8.32 5.17 11.97
C GLU A 143 -9.70 5.05 12.63
N ASN A 144 -10.04 5.97 13.55
CA ASN A 144 -11.36 5.99 14.19
C ASN A 144 -12.48 6.19 13.17
N LEU A 145 -12.27 7.07 12.18
CA LEU A 145 -13.21 7.30 11.10
C LEU A 145 -13.44 6.02 10.29
N LEU A 146 -12.40 5.31 9.91
CA LEU A 146 -12.51 4.01 9.21
C LEU A 146 -13.29 2.99 10.04
N TRP A 147 -12.96 2.83 11.33
CA TRP A 147 -13.64 1.87 12.19
C TRP A 147 -15.08 2.25 12.52
N SER A 148 -15.44 3.54 12.49
CA SER A 148 -16.83 3.99 12.60
C SER A 148 -17.72 3.48 11.46
N LYS A 149 -17.12 3.00 10.36
CA LYS A 149 -17.82 2.41 9.21
C LYS A 149 -18.05 0.90 9.34
N GLN A 150 -17.66 0.30 10.47
CA GLN A 150 -17.92 -1.10 10.74
C GLN A 150 -19.40 -1.34 11.02
N LYS A 151 -19.96 -2.39 10.44
CA LYS A 151 -21.34 -2.81 10.73
C LYS A 151 -21.42 -3.76 11.91
N GLU A 152 -22.58 -3.78 12.57
CA GLU A 152 -22.87 -4.70 13.68
C GLU A 152 -22.75 -6.18 13.27
N ASP A 153 -23.12 -6.53 12.04
CA ASP A 153 -23.02 -7.87 11.45
C ASP A 153 -21.63 -8.18 10.86
N GLY A 154 -20.68 -7.26 11.03
CA GLY A 154 -19.31 -7.38 10.57
C GLY A 154 -19.05 -6.75 9.19
N GLY A 155 -17.77 -6.61 8.88
CA GLY A 155 -17.31 -5.92 7.68
C GLY A 155 -17.42 -4.39 7.78
N ILE A 156 -16.81 -3.72 6.82
CA ILE A 156 -16.76 -2.26 6.70
C ILE A 156 -17.63 -1.84 5.52
N THR A 157 -18.48 -0.83 5.69
CA THR A 157 -19.32 -0.30 4.59
C THR A 157 -18.45 0.24 3.46
N SER A 158 -18.88 0.01 2.21
CA SER A 158 -18.11 0.42 1.03
C SER A 158 -17.95 1.93 0.88
N LEU A 159 -18.98 2.69 1.24
CA LEU A 159 -19.10 4.10 0.93
C LEU A 159 -19.48 4.92 2.17
N SER A 160 -19.25 6.22 2.09
CA SER A 160 -19.83 7.21 2.98
C SER A 160 -20.43 8.37 2.17
N ASP A 161 -21.44 9.02 2.73
CA ASP A 161 -22.00 10.26 2.16
C ASP A 161 -21.06 11.46 2.33
N GLN A 162 -21.45 12.63 1.82
CA GLN A 162 -20.67 13.87 1.91
C GLN A 162 -20.41 14.38 3.35
N HIS A 163 -21.09 13.82 4.35
CA HIS A 163 -20.93 14.11 5.78
C HIS A 163 -20.22 12.97 6.51
N GLY A 164 -19.60 12.05 5.77
CA GLY A 164 -18.89 10.91 6.34
C GLY A 164 -19.81 9.84 6.91
N ASN A 165 -21.13 9.88 6.76
CA ASN A 165 -21.99 8.82 7.29
C ASN A 165 -21.88 7.56 6.43
N PRO A 166 -21.74 6.36 7.01
CA PRO A 166 -21.63 5.13 6.25
C PRO A 166 -22.91 4.84 5.46
N ILE A 167 -22.75 4.50 4.17
CA ILE A 167 -23.86 4.10 3.29
C ILE A 167 -23.54 2.81 2.54
N GLY A 168 -24.58 2.07 2.17
CA GLY A 168 -24.46 0.81 1.42
C GLY A 168 -24.18 -0.41 2.30
N SER A 169 -23.75 -1.50 1.65
CA SER A 169 -23.46 -2.77 2.32
C SER A 169 -22.00 -2.83 2.78
N ALA A 170 -21.71 -3.75 3.71
CA ALA A 170 -20.34 -4.17 3.93
C ALA A 170 -19.76 -4.73 2.62
N ASN A 171 -18.47 -4.47 2.39
CA ASN A 171 -17.79 -4.88 1.16
C ASN A 171 -16.50 -5.66 1.46
N CYS A 172 -16.25 -6.73 0.70
CA CYS A 172 -15.11 -7.61 0.88
C CYS A 172 -13.77 -6.90 0.65
N GLU A 173 -13.64 -6.04 -0.36
CA GLU A 173 -12.44 -5.24 -0.65
C GLU A 173 -12.15 -4.28 0.51
N THR A 174 -13.14 -3.46 0.88
CA THR A 174 -12.99 -2.48 1.98
C THR A 174 -12.60 -3.17 3.29
N THR A 175 -13.29 -4.27 3.62
CA THR A 175 -13.01 -5.05 4.83
C THR A 175 -11.62 -5.70 4.78
N SER A 176 -11.27 -6.33 3.66
CA SER A 176 -9.99 -7.02 3.52
C SER A 176 -8.81 -6.05 3.59
N LEU A 177 -8.94 -4.87 2.98
CA LEU A 177 -7.92 -3.84 3.00
C LEU A 177 -7.79 -3.19 4.38
N THR A 178 -8.91 -2.98 5.08
CA THR A 178 -8.91 -2.54 6.48
C THR A 178 -8.10 -3.52 7.33
N LEU A 179 -8.41 -4.82 7.26
CA LEU A 179 -7.66 -5.84 7.99
C LEU A 179 -6.20 -5.96 7.54
N LEU A 180 -5.89 -5.66 6.28
CA LEU A 180 -4.52 -5.70 5.76
C LEU A 180 -3.62 -4.72 6.52
N ALA A 181 -4.09 -3.51 6.84
CA ALA A 181 -3.36 -2.49 7.60
C ALA A 181 -2.92 -2.96 9.01
N TYR A 182 -3.60 -3.98 9.57
CA TYR A 182 -3.31 -4.52 10.90
C TYR A 182 -2.53 -5.83 10.89
N GLN A 183 -2.13 -6.35 9.72
CA GLN A 183 -1.34 -7.57 9.70
C GLN A 183 0.07 -7.33 10.28
N PRO A 184 0.64 -8.29 11.04
CA PRO A 184 1.92 -8.12 11.73
C PRO A 184 3.07 -7.71 10.80
N ASP A 185 3.08 -8.23 9.57
CA ASP A 185 4.15 -8.02 8.60
C ASP A 185 4.13 -6.63 7.94
N THR A 186 3.14 -5.79 8.24
CA THR A 186 3.00 -4.43 7.67
C THR A 186 3.72 -3.35 8.49
N THR A 187 4.59 -3.73 9.43
CA THR A 187 5.43 -2.78 10.17
C THR A 187 6.77 -2.50 9.46
N PRO A 188 7.26 -1.24 9.43
CA PRO A 188 8.58 -0.87 8.89
C PRO A 188 9.79 -1.60 9.52
N GLN A 189 9.58 -2.34 10.61
CA GLN A 189 10.63 -3.10 11.29
C GLN A 189 11.12 -4.32 10.50
N ASN A 190 10.47 -4.66 9.39
CA ASN A 190 10.95 -5.66 8.41
C ASN A 190 11.65 -5.02 7.19
N ILE A 191 12.23 -3.82 7.32
CA ILE A 191 13.36 -3.48 6.45
C ILE A 191 14.43 -4.54 6.74
N PRO A 192 14.84 -5.37 5.77
CA PRO A 192 15.80 -6.42 6.03
C PRO A 192 17.02 -5.79 6.68
N SER A 193 17.47 -6.39 7.78
CA SER A 193 18.65 -6.02 8.56
C SER A 193 19.91 -5.79 7.71
N ILE A 194 19.86 -6.14 6.42
CA ILE A 194 20.80 -5.84 5.34
C ILE A 194 21.11 -4.34 5.22
N ILE A 195 20.17 -3.40 5.30
CA ILE A 195 20.54 -1.96 5.17
C ILE A 195 21.38 -1.49 6.37
N VAL A 196 20.99 -1.91 7.58
CA VAL A 196 21.76 -1.63 8.82
C VAL A 196 23.11 -2.35 8.77
N LEU A 197 23.14 -3.59 8.29
CA LEU A 197 24.37 -4.38 8.14
C LEU A 197 25.32 -3.75 7.12
N LEU A 198 24.81 -3.29 5.96
CA LEU A 198 25.60 -2.60 4.94
C LEU A 198 26.14 -1.26 5.44
N ALA A 199 25.34 -0.50 6.20
CA ALA A 199 25.79 0.73 6.84
C ALA A 199 26.91 0.47 7.89
N LEU A 200 26.79 -0.59 8.69
CA LEU A 200 27.82 -0.99 9.65
C LEU A 200 29.10 -1.47 8.97
N VAL A 201 29.00 -2.23 7.87
CA VAL A 201 30.15 -2.67 7.08
C VAL A 201 30.84 -1.47 6.40
N ALA A 202 30.08 -0.53 5.85
CA ALA A 202 30.63 0.69 5.28
C ALA A 202 31.35 1.53 6.35
N LEU A 203 30.79 1.66 7.55
CA LEU A 203 31.43 2.36 8.65
C LEU A 203 32.74 1.67 9.11
N ALA A 204 32.74 0.34 9.23
CA ALA A 204 33.93 -0.43 9.60
C ALA A 204 35.06 -0.33 8.55
N THR A 205 34.73 -0.34 7.26
CA THR A 205 35.71 -0.13 6.18
C THR A 205 36.27 1.29 6.18
N LEU A 206 35.45 2.31 6.50
CA LEU A 206 35.91 3.69 6.64
C LEU A 206 36.87 3.86 7.83
N ILE A 207 36.53 3.29 8.99
CA ILE A 207 37.36 3.33 10.20
C ILE A 207 38.71 2.64 9.95
N THR A 208 38.72 1.46 9.32
CA THR A 208 39.96 0.74 9.01
C THR A 208 40.82 1.49 7.98
N ALA A 209 40.23 2.13 6.98
CA ALA A 209 40.95 2.97 6.02
C ALA A 209 41.57 4.22 6.70
N LEU A 210 40.82 4.89 7.59
CA LEU A 210 41.31 6.01 8.38
C LEU A 210 42.47 5.59 9.30
N TRP A 211 42.35 4.45 9.98
CA TRP A 211 43.38 3.93 10.87
C TRP A 211 44.67 3.58 10.09
N ARG A 212 44.55 2.97 8.90
CA ARG A 212 45.71 2.71 8.02
C ARG A 212 46.40 4.00 7.58
N ARG A 213 45.65 5.05 7.21
CA ARG A 213 46.21 6.36 6.84
C ARG A 213 46.91 7.06 8.01
N LEU A 214 46.34 6.98 9.22
CA LEU A 214 46.96 7.57 10.40
C LEU A 214 48.25 6.83 10.80
N LYS A 215 48.25 5.49 10.72
CA LYS A 215 49.44 4.68 10.97
C LYS A 215 50.56 4.95 9.96
N SER A 216 50.24 5.11 8.66
CA SER A 216 51.25 5.41 7.64
C SER A 216 51.90 6.78 7.86
N ARG A 217 51.12 7.79 8.25
CA ARG A 217 51.64 9.15 8.55
C ARG A 217 52.57 9.16 9.75
N ARG A 218 52.26 8.39 10.80
CA ARG A 218 53.11 8.27 11.99
C ARG A 218 54.46 7.62 11.67
N PHE A 219 54.45 6.55 10.87
CA PHE A 219 55.67 5.89 10.41
C PHE A 219 56.56 6.79 9.54
N SER A 220 55.98 7.68 8.73
CA SER A 220 56.75 8.64 7.93
C SER A 220 57.40 9.76 8.75
N GLN A 221 56.90 10.04 9.96
CA GLN A 221 57.49 11.06 10.86
C GLN A 221 58.61 10.49 11.73
N ASP A 222 58.62 9.18 12.00
CA ASP A 222 59.67 8.50 12.77
C ASP A 222 60.92 8.15 11.92
N LEU A 223 60.89 8.42 10.60
CA LEU A 223 61.95 8.15 9.62
C LEU A 223 62.68 9.41 9.11
N GLN A 224 62.39 10.59 9.69
CA GLN A 224 63.10 11.86 9.46
C GLN A 224 63.86 12.28 10.71
#